data_AF-A0A7R9LQD7-F1
#
_entry.id   AF-A0A7R9LQD7-F1
#
_cell.length_a   1.000
_cell.length_b   1.000
_cell.length_c   1.000
_cell.angle_alpha   90.00
_cell.angle_beta   90.00
_cell.angle_gamma   90.00
#
_symmetry.space_group_name_H-M   'P 1'
#
loop_
_entity.id
_entity.type
_entity.pdbx_description
1 polymer ?
#
loop_
_entity_poly.entity_id
_entity_poly.type
_entity_poly.pdbx_seq_one_letter_code
_entity_poly.pdbx_strand_id
1 'polypeptide(L)'
;MEQVWLSEFHRLFSNYYQQVWILQPVEHKPIANRSMHTFVDSAKVRFCCDKCGHGWTSMKGRVVFWFDLLSPYYSNGFVAFKLYGQQCDRCKTDGYEQAMWYPEEVCKVLTNLYNKVGQLFYGFYQPPIEKTRRSGKPRTPHNSD
;
A
#
# COMPACT_ATOMS: atom_id res chain seq x y z
N MET A 1 -11.73 5.87 3.80
CA MET A 1 -10.64 5.08 3.18
C MET A 1 -9.51 4.87 4.18
N GLU A 2 -8.97 5.94 4.78
CA GLU A 2 -7.89 5.89 5.78
C GLU A 2 -8.20 4.98 6.98
N GLN A 3 -9.44 4.97 7.48
CA GLN A 3 -9.86 4.09 8.58
C GLN A 3 -9.63 2.60 8.31
N VAL A 4 -9.81 2.13 7.06
CA VAL A 4 -9.59 0.73 6.69
C VAL A 4 -8.11 0.38 6.77
N TRP A 5 -7.23 1.29 6.33
CA TRP A 5 -5.79 1.11 6.43
C TRP A 5 -5.32 1.06 7.88
N LEU A 6 -5.75 2.01 8.70
CA LEU A 6 -5.36 2.08 10.11
C LEU A 6 -5.86 0.87 10.91
N SER A 7 -7.14 0.53 10.78
CA SER A 7 -7.72 -0.62 11.51
C SER A 7 -7.03 -1.94 11.16
N GLU A 8 -6.82 -2.19 9.87
CA GLU A 8 -6.16 -3.41 9.41
C GLU A 8 -4.67 -3.45 9.78
N PHE A 9 -3.99 -2.30 9.72
CA PHE A 9 -2.62 -2.18 10.18
C PHE A 9 -2.51 -2.50 11.67
N HIS A 10 -3.34 -1.89 12.52
CA HIS A 10 -3.36 -2.17 13.96
C HIS A 10 -3.66 -3.63 14.26
N ARG A 11 -4.61 -4.24 13.54
CA ARG A 11 -4.95 -5.66 13.67
C ARG A 11 -3.75 -6.58 13.40
N LEU A 12 -2.94 -6.28 12.40
CA LEU A 12 -1.77 -7.07 12.03
C LEU A 12 -0.58 -6.78 12.95
N PHE A 13 -0.21 -5.51 13.11
CA PHE A 13 1.03 -5.11 13.77
C PHE A 13 0.98 -5.18 15.30
N SER A 14 -0.21 -5.26 15.91
CA SER A 14 -0.34 -5.56 17.35
C SER A 14 0.14 -6.96 17.73
N ASN A 15 0.38 -7.85 16.75
CA ASN A 15 0.97 -9.17 17.00
C ASN A 15 2.49 -9.11 17.24
N TYR A 16 3.15 -7.97 17.03
CA TYR A 16 4.53 -7.78 17.46
C TYR A 16 4.59 -7.53 18.96
N TYR A 17 5.28 -8.40 19.70
CA TYR A 17 5.31 -8.37 21.16
C TYR A 17 6.14 -7.22 21.76
N GLN A 18 7.14 -6.73 21.03
CA GLN A 18 8.19 -5.87 21.61
C GLN A 18 8.08 -4.39 21.21
N GLN A 19 7.46 -4.07 20.07
CA GLN A 19 7.44 -2.71 19.54
C GLN A 19 6.03 -2.27 19.16
N VAL A 20 5.74 -1.01 19.48
CA VAL A 20 4.55 -0.34 18.97
C VAL A 20 4.86 0.20 17.57
N TRP A 21 4.05 -0.20 16.60
CA TRP A 21 4.17 0.27 15.23
C TRP A 21 3.09 1.30 14.91
N ILE A 22 3.47 2.36 14.20
CA ILE A 22 2.54 3.38 13.70
C ILE A 22 2.58 3.46 12.18
N LEU A 23 1.43 3.79 11.58
CA LEU A 23 1.25 3.96 10.14
C LEU A 23 0.90 5.42 9.83
N GLN A 24 1.62 6.03 8.89
CA GLN A 24 1.39 7.43 8.50
C GLN A 24 1.36 7.60 6.96
N PRO A 25 0.32 8.24 6.40
CA PRO A 25 0.33 8.60 4.98
C PRO A 25 1.30 9.75 4.73
N VAL A 26 2.04 9.69 3.61
CA VAL A 26 2.98 10.74 3.20
C VAL A 26 2.93 10.98 1.68
N GLU A 27 3.25 12.21 1.29
CA GLU A 27 3.39 12.57 -0.14
C GLU A 27 4.76 12.22 -0.71
N HIS A 28 5.79 12.25 0.13
CA HIS A 28 7.18 12.05 -0.24
C HIS A 28 7.85 11.08 0.73
N LYS A 29 8.87 10.35 0.27
CA LYS A 29 9.68 9.50 1.14
C LYS A 29 10.22 10.36 2.30
N PRO A 30 10.02 9.96 3.56
CA PRO A 30 10.53 10.72 4.70
C PRO A 30 12.04 10.90 4.61
N ILE A 31 12.51 12.12 4.90
CA ILE A 31 13.94 12.40 5.09
C ILE A 31 14.27 11.93 6.50
N ALA A 32 14.85 10.75 6.61
CA ALA A 32 15.35 10.23 7.87
C ALA A 32 16.88 10.25 7.88
N ASN A 33 17.47 10.44 9.06
CA ASN A 33 18.92 10.40 9.26
C ASN A 33 19.53 9.04 8.86
N ARG A 34 18.70 8.00 8.75
CA ARG A 34 19.05 6.67 8.26
C ARG A 34 18.19 6.30 7.05
N SER A 35 18.76 5.51 6.14
CA SER A 35 18.00 4.94 5.03
C SER A 35 16.95 3.95 5.54
N MET A 36 15.67 4.31 5.38
CA MET A 36 14.54 3.42 5.67
C MET A 36 14.43 2.28 4.64
N HIS A 37 13.95 1.12 5.09
CA HIS A 37 13.58 0.03 4.19
C HIS A 37 12.42 0.46 3.29
N THR A 38 12.42 -0.04 2.06
CA THR A 38 11.38 0.27 1.06
C THR A 38 10.72 -1.02 0.59
N PHE A 39 9.39 -1.04 0.58
CA PHE A 39 8.60 -2.15 0.04
C PHE A 39 7.49 -1.63 -0.86
N VAL A 40 7.34 -2.21 -2.04
CA VAL A 40 6.33 -1.79 -3.04
C VAL A 40 5.43 -2.97 -3.33
N ASP A 41 4.12 -2.74 -3.31
CA ASP A 41 3.13 -3.73 -3.68
C ASP A 41 2.14 -3.15 -4.71
N SER A 42 1.46 -4.04 -5.42
CA SER A 42 0.45 -3.71 -6.41
C SER A 42 -0.86 -4.44 -6.13
N ALA A 43 -1.94 -3.74 -6.43
CA ALA A 43 -3.30 -4.19 -6.17
C ALA A 43 -4.25 -3.78 -7.29
N LYS A 44 -5.43 -4.40 -7.28
CA LYS A 44 -6.55 -3.90 -8.04
C LYS A 44 -7.19 -2.72 -7.31
N VAL A 45 -7.41 -1.61 -8.00
CA VAL A 45 -8.00 -0.39 -7.43
C VAL A 45 -9.00 0.24 -8.40
N ARG A 46 -9.84 1.14 -7.90
CA ARG A 46 -10.73 1.99 -8.73
C ARG A 46 -10.24 3.43 -8.73
N PHE A 47 -10.62 4.16 -9.76
CA PHE A 47 -10.45 5.60 -9.86
C PHE A 47 -11.76 6.20 -10.36
N CYS A 48 -11.99 7.47 -10.05
CA CYS A 48 -13.06 8.29 -10.59
C CYS A 48 -12.45 9.65 -10.89
N CYS A 49 -12.62 10.13 -12.13
CA CYS A 49 -12.14 11.45 -12.49
C CYS A 49 -13.07 12.52 -11.93
N ASP A 50 -12.52 13.43 -11.13
CA ASP A 50 -13.30 14.51 -10.52
C ASP A 50 -13.83 15.52 -11.54
N LYS A 51 -13.21 15.60 -12.73
CA LYS A 51 -13.62 16.54 -13.79
C LYS A 51 -14.72 16.01 -14.70
N CYS A 52 -14.61 14.76 -15.16
CA CYS A 52 -15.55 14.20 -16.15
C CYS A 52 -16.42 13.05 -15.61
N GLY A 53 -16.24 12.65 -14.35
CA GLY A 53 -16.96 11.53 -13.74
C GLY A 53 -16.59 10.17 -14.32
N HIS A 54 -15.56 10.07 -15.18
CA HIS A 54 -15.14 8.80 -15.75
C HIS A 54 -14.53 7.92 -14.65
N GLY A 55 -15.18 6.78 -14.38
CA GLY A 55 -14.67 5.75 -13.48
C GLY A 55 -13.97 4.62 -14.23
N TRP A 56 -12.83 4.17 -13.72
CA TRP A 56 -12.12 3.00 -14.25
C TRP A 56 -11.52 2.14 -13.13
N THR A 57 -11.15 0.91 -13.49
CA THR A 57 -10.44 -0.01 -12.59
C THR A 57 -9.05 -0.27 -13.16
N SER A 58 -8.05 -0.33 -12.29
CA SER A 58 -6.68 -0.63 -12.65
C SER A 58 -6.20 -1.85 -11.88
N MET A 59 -5.57 -2.79 -12.58
CA MET A 59 -4.83 -3.91 -11.96
C MET A 59 -3.42 -3.48 -11.51
N LYS A 60 -3.08 -2.20 -11.68
CA LYS A 60 -1.75 -1.62 -11.46
C LYS A 60 -1.78 -0.50 -10.41
N GLY A 61 -2.73 -0.53 -9.47
CA GLY A 61 -2.69 0.38 -8.31
C GLY A 61 -1.43 0.09 -7.50
N ARG A 62 -0.66 1.12 -7.13
CA ARG A 62 0.62 0.95 -6.42
C ARG A 62 0.58 1.62 -5.06
N VAL A 63 1.13 0.91 -4.08
CA VAL A 63 1.49 1.45 -2.77
C VAL A 63 2.99 1.26 -2.55
N VAL A 64 3.63 2.26 -1.96
CA VAL A 64 4.98 2.14 -1.42
C VAL A 64 4.92 2.35 0.08
N PHE A 65 5.68 1.53 0.79
CA PHE A 65 5.90 1.62 2.22
C PHE A 65 7.37 1.92 2.47
N TRP A 66 7.64 2.85 3.38
CA TRP A 66 8.94 3.11 3.96
C TRP A 66 8.86 2.82 5.43
N PHE A 67 9.74 1.98 5.95
CA PHE A 67 9.66 1.58 7.34
C PHE A 67 11.02 1.33 7.97
N ASP A 68 11.10 1.53 9.29
CA ASP A 68 12.27 1.21 10.10
C ASP A 68 11.88 1.13 11.59
N LEU A 69 12.78 0.56 12.40
CA LEU A 69 12.76 0.67 13.86
C LEU A 69 13.43 1.98 14.30
N LEU A 70 12.80 2.69 15.22
CA LEU A 70 13.26 4.00 15.67
C LEU A 70 14.38 3.87 16.73
N SER A 71 15.51 4.53 16.45
CA SER A 71 16.64 4.71 17.37
C SER A 71 16.26 5.61 18.57
N PRO A 72 16.92 5.48 19.75
CA PRO A 72 18.03 4.56 20.05
C PRO A 72 17.62 3.21 20.64
N TYR A 73 16.37 3.07 21.09
CA TYR A 73 15.94 1.88 21.86
C TYR A 73 15.24 0.83 21.00
N TYR A 74 14.95 1.11 19.73
CA TYR A 74 14.22 0.21 18.82
C TYR A 74 12.92 -0.32 19.45
N SER A 75 12.31 0.50 20.30
CA SER A 75 11.06 0.19 21.02
C SER A 75 9.81 0.58 20.23
N ASN A 76 9.98 1.38 19.18
CA ASN A 76 8.90 1.81 18.31
C ASN A 76 9.28 1.57 16.85
N GLY A 77 8.33 1.08 16.07
CA GLY A 77 8.44 0.97 14.62
C GLY A 77 7.62 2.04 13.93
N PHE A 78 8.10 2.49 12.77
CA PHE A 78 7.41 3.50 11.97
C PHE A 78 7.23 2.98 10.55
N VAL A 79 6.02 3.15 10.01
CA VAL A 79 5.70 2.93 8.60
C VAL A 79 5.11 4.21 8.01
N ALA A 80 5.80 4.80 7.04
CA ALA A 80 5.23 5.78 6.13
C ALA A 80 4.73 5.07 4.86
N PHE A 81 3.63 5.54 4.27
CA PHE A 81 3.15 4.99 3.00
C PHE A 81 2.61 6.05 2.05
N LYS A 82 2.72 5.76 0.75
CA LYS A 82 2.13 6.57 -0.32
C LYS A 82 1.32 5.69 -1.26
N LEU A 83 0.10 6.15 -1.56
CA LEU A 83 -0.76 5.59 -2.59
C LEU A 83 -0.59 6.38 -3.88
N TYR A 84 -0.24 5.72 -4.98
CA TYR A 84 -0.06 6.39 -6.26
C TYR A 84 -1.39 6.54 -6.99
N GLY A 85 -1.62 7.75 -7.53
CA GLY A 85 -2.76 8.04 -8.40
C GLY A 85 -2.52 7.64 -9.85
N GLN A 86 -3.56 7.77 -10.68
CA GLN A 86 -3.48 7.60 -12.14
C GLN A 86 -4.17 8.76 -12.86
N GLN A 87 -3.62 9.17 -14.00
CA GLN A 87 -4.25 10.19 -14.85
C GLN A 87 -5.50 9.62 -15.52
N CYS A 88 -6.53 10.47 -15.68
CA CYS A 88 -7.70 10.14 -16.48
C CYS A 88 -7.33 10.11 -17.98
N ASP A 89 -7.62 9.00 -18.65
CA ASP A 89 -7.36 8.79 -20.07
C ASP A 89 -8.23 9.66 -21.00
N ARG A 90 -9.41 10.07 -20.53
CA ARG A 90 -10.32 10.97 -21.27
C ARG A 90 -9.92 12.43 -21.19
N CYS A 91 -9.60 12.92 -19.99
CA CYS A 91 -9.24 14.33 -19.80
C CYS A 91 -7.77 14.61 -20.12
N LYS A 92 -6.90 13.60 -20.05
CA LYS A 92 -5.44 13.71 -20.25
C LYS A 92 -4.84 14.90 -19.49
N THR A 93 -5.30 15.11 -18.26
CA THR A 93 -4.90 16.25 -17.43
C THR A 93 -3.56 16.00 -16.75
N ASP A 94 -2.88 17.08 -16.37
CA ASP A 94 -1.64 17.03 -15.59
C ASP A 94 -1.82 16.50 -14.14
N GLY A 95 -3.07 16.36 -13.67
CA GLY A 95 -3.41 15.84 -12.35
C GLY A 95 -3.59 14.31 -12.31
N TYR A 96 -3.35 13.73 -11.13
CA TYR A 96 -3.55 12.31 -10.84
C TYR A 96 -4.78 12.10 -9.95
N GLU A 97 -5.66 11.19 -10.35
CA GLU A 97 -6.81 10.81 -9.53
C GLU A 97 -6.38 9.85 -8.42
N GLN A 98 -6.90 10.05 -7.21
CA GLN A 98 -6.59 9.20 -6.07
C GLN A 98 -7.23 7.81 -6.23
N ALA A 99 -6.47 6.78 -5.90
CA ALA A 99 -6.94 5.41 -5.95
C ALA A 99 -7.94 5.11 -4.82
N MET A 100 -9.09 4.54 -5.17
CA MET A 100 -10.01 3.88 -4.25
C MET A 100 -9.64 2.41 -4.12
N TRP A 101 -9.12 2.04 -2.96
CA TRP A 101 -8.70 0.67 -2.64
C TRP A 101 -9.87 -0.15 -2.10
N TYR A 102 -9.93 -1.42 -2.51
CA TYR A 102 -10.88 -2.36 -1.93
C TYR A 102 -10.34 -2.87 -0.58
N PRO A 103 -11.20 -3.09 0.44
CA PRO A 103 -10.77 -3.54 1.75
C PRO A 103 -9.90 -4.81 1.73
N GLU A 104 -10.22 -5.78 0.89
CA GLU A 104 -9.44 -7.02 0.76
C GLU A 104 -8.04 -6.79 0.15
N GLU A 105 -7.91 -5.80 -0.74
CA GLU A 105 -6.61 -5.44 -1.33
C GLU A 105 -5.74 -4.71 -0.30
N VAL A 106 -6.36 -3.91 0.57
CA VAL A 106 -5.68 -3.28 1.72
C VAL A 106 -5.15 -4.36 2.67
N CYS A 107 -6.00 -5.32 3.05
CA CYS A 107 -5.61 -6.48 3.87
C CYS A 107 -4.44 -7.26 3.27
N LYS A 108 -4.50 -7.55 1.96
CA LYS A 108 -3.42 -8.24 1.25
C LYS A 108 -2.09 -7.49 1.33
N VAL A 109 -2.06 -6.22 0.92
CA VAL A 109 -0.80 -5.47 0.87
C VAL A 109 -0.22 -5.20 2.26
N LEU A 110 -1.07 -5.01 3.27
CA LEU A 110 -0.64 -4.88 4.66
C LEU A 110 -0.15 -6.20 5.25
N THR A 111 -0.74 -7.35 4.88
CA THR A 111 -0.23 -8.68 5.25
C THR A 111 1.15 -8.92 4.64
N ASN A 112 1.34 -8.56 3.37
CA ASN A 112 2.65 -8.63 2.71
C ASN A 112 3.69 -7.74 3.40
N LEU A 113 3.30 -6.51 3.77
CA LEU A 113 4.15 -5.61 4.55
C LEU A 113 4.48 -6.20 5.92
N TYR A 114 3.49 -6.69 6.65
CA TYR A 114 3.66 -7.32 7.96
C TYR A 114 4.69 -8.45 7.87
N ASN A 115 4.51 -9.38 6.94
CA ASN A 115 5.47 -10.48 6.73
C ASN A 115 6.87 -9.97 6.38
N LYS A 116 6.97 -8.87 5.59
CA LYS A 116 8.27 -8.29 5.24
C LYS A 116 8.98 -7.64 6.43
N VAL A 117 8.24 -6.95 7.29
CA VAL A 117 8.72 -6.39 8.56
C VAL A 117 9.18 -7.52 9.48
N GLY A 118 8.35 -8.56 9.62
CA GLY A 118 8.62 -9.76 10.41
C GLY A 118 9.91 -10.45 9.99
N GLN A 119 10.11 -10.58 8.67
CA GLN A 119 11.33 -11.14 8.11
C GLN A 119 12.57 -10.31 8.49
N LEU A 120 12.50 -8.99 8.33
CA LEU A 120 13.66 -8.11 8.46
C LEU A 120 14.10 -7.88 9.92
N PHE A 121 13.14 -7.77 10.85
CA PHE A 121 13.44 -7.39 12.23
C PHE A 121 13.19 -8.48 13.26
N TYR A 122 12.39 -9.49 12.93
CA TYR A 122 11.90 -10.48 13.90
C TYR A 122 12.22 -11.93 13.52
N GLY A 123 12.96 -12.14 12.43
CA GLY A 123 13.40 -13.47 12.01
C GLY A 123 12.28 -14.38 11.52
N PHE A 124 11.15 -13.84 11.05
CA PHE A 124 10.08 -14.67 10.47
C PHE A 124 10.60 -15.44 9.26
N TYR A 125 10.15 -16.68 9.09
CA TYR A 125 10.32 -17.41 7.84
C TYR A 125 9.71 -16.59 6.70
N GLN A 126 10.46 -16.41 5.61
CA GLN A 126 10.02 -15.61 4.46
C GLN A 126 8.86 -16.31 3.74
N PRO A 127 7.59 -15.92 3.96
CA PRO A 127 6.51 -16.51 3.19
C PRO A 127 6.55 -15.93 1.77
N PRO A 128 6.07 -16.66 0.75
CA PRO A 128 5.85 -16.10 -0.57
C PRO A 128 4.95 -14.86 -0.47
N ILE A 129 5.33 -13.77 -1.15
CA ILE A 129 4.50 -12.57 -1.25
C ILE A 129 3.21 -12.96 -1.98
N GLU A 130 2.06 -12.60 -1.40
CA GLU A 130 0.77 -12.84 -2.03
C GLU A 130 0.55 -11.84 -3.19
N LYS A 131 0.68 -12.34 -4.42
CA LYS A 131 0.64 -11.55 -5.66
C LYS A 131 -0.71 -11.60 -6.36
N THR A 132 -1.62 -12.49 -5.97
CA THR A 132 -2.96 -12.56 -6.52
C THR A 132 -3.70 -11.26 -6.23
N ARG A 133 -4.65 -10.96 -7.10
CA ARG A 133 -5.45 -9.74 -7.07
C ARG A 133 -6.90 -10.15 -7.17
N ARG A 134 -7.79 -9.34 -6.58
CA ARG A 134 -9.24 -9.51 -6.65
C ARG A 134 -9.65 -9.76 -8.10
N SER A 135 -10.32 -10.88 -8.33
CA SER A 135 -10.79 -11.26 -9.65
C SER A 135 -11.72 -10.18 -10.22
N GLY A 136 -11.65 -9.97 -11.52
CA GLY A 136 -12.60 -9.17 -12.28
C GLY A 136 -13.68 -10.05 -12.90
N LYS A 137 -14.75 -9.41 -13.36
CA LYS A 137 -15.62 -9.94 -14.42
C LYS A 137 -15.35 -9.08 -15.66
N PRO A 138 -14.32 -9.39 -16.47
CA PRO A 138 -14.00 -8.59 -17.65
C PRO A 138 -15.20 -8.62 -18.59
N ARG A 139 -15.65 -7.44 -19.03
CA ARG A 139 -16.70 -7.34 -20.07
C ARG A 139 -16.10 -7.19 -21.47
N THR A 140 -14.80 -6.91 -21.57
CA THR A 140 -14.06 -6.73 -22.81
C THR A 140 -12.66 -7.33 -22.69
N PRO A 141 -12.05 -7.80 -23.80
CA PRO A 141 -10.67 -8.29 -23.81
C PRO A 141 -9.71 -7.17 -23.41
N HIS A 142 -8.72 -7.48 -22.57
CA HIS A 142 -7.75 -6.49 -22.09
C HIS A 142 -6.49 -6.37 -22.94
N ASN A 143 -6.34 -7.18 -23.97
CA ASN A 143 -5.26 -7.09 -24.95
C ASN A 143 -5.86 -7.10 -26.35
N SER A 144 -5.89 -5.94 -26.99
CA SER A 144 -5.85 -5.85 -28.45
C SER A 144 -4.41 -5.49 -28.79
N ASP A 145 -3.66 -6.49 -29.24
CA ASP A 145 -2.44 -6.26 -30.02
C ASP A 145 -2.82 -5.64 -31.39
#